data_AF-A0A182SG19-F1
#
_entry.id   AF-A0A182SG19-F1
#
_cell.length_a   1.000
_cell.length_b   1.000
_cell.length_c   1.000
_cell.angle_alpha   90.00
_cell.angle_beta   90.00
_cell.angle_gamma   90.00
#
_symmetry.space_group_name_H-M   'P 1'
#
loop_
_entity.id
_entity.type
_entity.pdbx_description
1 polymer ?
#
loop_
_entity_poly.entity_id
_entity_poly.type
_entity_poly.pdbx_seq_one_letter_code
_entity_poly.pdbx_strand_id
1 'polypeptide(L)'
;MMVGPSGSGKSSAWKVLLKALERFEGTEGVAHVIDPKAISKEALYGVLDPNTREWTDGLFTHILRKIIDNVRGEINKRQWIIFDGDVDPEWVENLNSVLDDNKLLTLPNGERLSLPPNVRIMFEVQDLKYATLATVSRCGMVWFSEDVLSTEMIFENYMSRLRHIPLEDGEEESFSGQSKSTEKEDEVTPALQTQREIAALLQPYFSSDGLVVRCLEYAMGQEHIMDFTRLRALSSLFSMLNQGARNVLTFNQQHPDFPVPPEQLEQYIPKLLIYSMLWSFAGDSKLKVRSDLGDFLRSITTVTLPAQGGNPIIDYEVNIQGDWVPWSNKVPVIEIETHKVAAPDVVVPTLDTVRHESLLYTWLAEHKPLVLCGPPGSGKTMTLFSALRALPDMEVVGLNFSSATTPELLLKTFDHYCEYRKTPNGVVLAPVQLGKWLVLFCDEINLPDMDSYGTQRVISFLRQLVEHKGFYRAADQSWVSLERIQFVGA
;
A
#
# COMPACT_ATOMS: atom_id res chain seq x y z
N MET A 1 -15.25 7.69 -17.35
CA MET A 1 -13.94 7.88 -16.70
C MET A 1 -14.18 8.56 -15.37
N MET A 2 -13.66 7.97 -14.30
CA MET A 2 -13.58 8.52 -12.96
C MET A 2 -12.20 9.18 -12.84
N VAL A 3 -12.18 10.51 -12.80
CA VAL A 3 -10.94 11.32 -12.82
C VAL A 3 -10.82 12.06 -11.52
N GLY A 4 -9.63 12.06 -10.93
CA GLY A 4 -9.33 12.88 -9.76
C GLY A 4 -8.05 12.43 -9.05
N PRO A 5 -7.51 13.27 -8.16
CA PRO A 5 -6.26 12.99 -7.43
C PRO A 5 -6.29 11.64 -6.68
N SER A 6 -5.11 11.11 -6.37
CA SER A 6 -5.01 9.90 -5.54
C SER A 6 -5.71 10.12 -4.20
N GLY A 7 -6.42 9.10 -3.72
CA GLY A 7 -7.14 9.18 -2.44
C GLY A 7 -8.47 9.91 -2.45
N SER A 8 -9.03 10.27 -3.61
CA SER A 8 -10.35 10.94 -3.69
C SER A 8 -11.57 10.00 -3.59
N GLY A 9 -11.37 8.72 -3.25
CA GLY A 9 -12.45 7.75 -3.06
C GLY A 9 -12.96 7.05 -4.33
N LYS A 10 -12.32 7.26 -5.49
CA LYS A 10 -12.67 6.65 -6.79
C LYS A 10 -12.88 5.13 -6.68
N SER A 11 -11.88 4.41 -6.18
CA SER A 11 -11.91 2.95 -6.13
C SER A 11 -12.99 2.41 -5.20
N SER A 12 -13.16 3.06 -4.05
CA SER A 12 -14.23 2.73 -3.10
C SER A 12 -15.61 3.00 -3.69
N ALA A 13 -15.80 4.09 -4.44
CA ALA A 13 -17.09 4.47 -4.99
C ALA A 13 -17.64 3.43 -5.97
N TRP A 14 -16.84 2.96 -6.93
CA TRP A 14 -17.31 1.94 -7.86
C TRP A 14 -17.45 0.57 -7.19
N LYS A 15 -16.58 0.22 -6.23
CA LYS A 15 -16.70 -1.04 -5.45
C LYS A 15 -18.00 -1.08 -4.67
N VAL A 16 -18.38 0.03 -4.03
CA VAL A 16 -19.65 0.17 -3.30
C VAL A 16 -20.84 0.13 -4.26
N LEU A 17 -20.77 0.84 -5.38
CA LEU A 17 -21.84 0.84 -6.39
C LEU A 17 -22.08 -0.56 -6.96
N LEU A 18 -21.03 -1.30 -7.30
CA LEU A 18 -21.15 -2.66 -7.84
C LEU A 18 -21.85 -3.60 -6.84
N LYS A 19 -21.43 -3.56 -5.56
CA LYS A 19 -22.07 -4.33 -4.48
C LYS A 19 -23.52 -3.90 -4.23
N ALA A 20 -23.82 -2.61 -4.33
CA ALA A 20 -25.18 -2.09 -4.16
C ALA A 20 -26.11 -2.54 -5.30
N LEU A 21 -25.64 -2.50 -6.55
CA LEU A 21 -26.38 -2.99 -7.71
C LEU A 21 -26.65 -4.49 -7.63
N GLU A 22 -25.68 -5.27 -7.17
CA GLU A 22 -25.86 -6.70 -6.93
C GLU A 22 -27.00 -6.99 -5.95
N ARG A 23 -27.04 -6.26 -4.82
CA ARG A 23 -28.11 -6.39 -3.82
C ARG A 23 -29.47 -5.90 -4.32
N PHE A 24 -29.49 -4.85 -5.14
CA PHE A 24 -30.72 -4.23 -5.60
C PHE A 24 -31.38 -5.00 -6.76
N GLU A 25 -30.58 -5.41 -7.75
CA GLU A 25 -31.06 -6.07 -8.97
C GLU A 25 -31.03 -7.61 -8.86
N GLY A 26 -30.36 -8.16 -7.84
CA GLY A 26 -30.13 -9.60 -7.70
C GLY A 26 -29.19 -10.18 -8.77
N THR A 27 -28.47 -9.32 -9.49
CA THR A 27 -27.54 -9.72 -10.56
C THR A 27 -26.10 -9.57 -10.07
N GLU A 28 -25.36 -10.68 -10.05
CA GLU A 28 -23.97 -10.70 -9.60
C GLU A 28 -23.10 -9.72 -10.41
N GLY A 29 -22.33 -8.89 -9.70
CA GLY A 29 -21.40 -7.94 -10.29
C GLY A 29 -19.97 -8.46 -10.29
N VAL A 30 -19.36 -8.56 -11.47
CA VAL A 30 -17.97 -9.01 -11.65
C VAL A 30 -17.14 -7.85 -12.20
N ALA A 31 -16.08 -7.48 -11.49
CA ALA A 31 -15.13 -6.46 -11.93
C ALA A 31 -13.78 -7.10 -12.31
N HIS A 32 -13.28 -6.73 -13.49
CA HIS A 32 -11.95 -7.05 -13.98
C HIS A 32 -11.13 -5.75 -13.98
N VAL A 33 -10.21 -5.62 -13.02
CA VAL A 33 -9.38 -4.41 -12.85
C VAL A 33 -8.04 -4.62 -13.49
N ILE A 34 -7.67 -3.79 -14.47
CA ILE A 34 -6.45 -3.92 -15.27
C ILE A 34 -5.65 -2.62 -15.11
N ASP A 35 -4.37 -2.74 -14.79
CA ASP A 35 -3.44 -1.63 -15.00
C ASP A 35 -2.88 -1.73 -16.43
N PRO A 36 -3.24 -0.81 -17.35
CA PRO A 36 -2.83 -0.88 -18.75
C PRO A 36 -1.34 -0.58 -18.96
N LYS A 37 -0.66 0.03 -17.98
CA LYS A 37 0.75 0.43 -18.06
C LYS A 37 1.70 -0.57 -17.38
N ALA A 38 1.16 -1.37 -16.46
CA ALA A 38 1.86 -2.50 -15.87
C ALA A 38 2.29 -3.57 -16.90
N ILE A 39 1.52 -3.72 -17.98
CA ILE A 39 1.79 -4.67 -19.07
C ILE A 39 2.10 -3.94 -20.38
N SER A 40 2.66 -4.64 -21.37
CA SER A 40 2.89 -4.06 -22.70
C SER A 40 1.57 -3.96 -23.47
N LYS A 41 1.53 -3.09 -24.50
CA LYS A 41 0.37 -2.98 -25.42
C LYS A 41 0.01 -4.31 -26.06
N GLU A 42 1.02 -5.10 -26.42
CA GLU A 42 0.87 -6.45 -26.97
C GLU A 42 0.27 -7.41 -25.94
N ALA A 43 0.71 -7.37 -24.68
CA ALA A 43 0.12 -8.18 -23.62
C ALA A 43 -1.32 -7.74 -23.26
N LEU A 44 -1.69 -6.47 -23.51
CA LEU A 44 -3.03 -5.95 -23.27
C LEU A 44 -4.03 -6.37 -24.36
N TYR A 45 -3.69 -6.18 -25.63
CA TYR A 45 -4.60 -6.42 -26.76
C TYR A 45 -4.33 -7.69 -27.54
N GLY A 46 -3.11 -8.22 -27.49
CA GLY A 46 -2.68 -9.34 -28.31
C GLY A 46 -1.73 -8.94 -29.43
N VAL A 47 -1.11 -9.94 -30.02
CA VAL A 47 -0.12 -9.80 -31.09
C VAL A 47 -0.37 -10.84 -32.17
N LEU A 48 -0.17 -10.42 -33.43
CA LEU A 48 -0.15 -11.32 -34.58
C LEU A 48 1.30 -11.72 -34.84
N ASP A 49 1.63 -12.99 -34.69
CA ASP A 49 2.99 -13.48 -34.94
C ASP A 49 3.34 -13.25 -36.43
N PRO A 50 4.43 -12.53 -36.76
CA PRO A 50 4.78 -12.21 -38.14
C PRO A 50 5.19 -13.44 -38.96
N ASN A 51 5.65 -14.50 -38.31
CA ASN A 51 6.11 -15.73 -38.95
C ASN A 51 4.97 -16.74 -39.13
N THR A 52 4.23 -17.04 -38.06
CA THR A 52 3.16 -18.08 -38.10
C THR A 52 1.82 -17.51 -38.54
N ARG A 53 1.64 -16.18 -38.46
CA ARG A 53 0.35 -15.49 -38.60
C ARG A 53 -0.71 -15.97 -37.61
N GLU A 54 -0.28 -16.58 -36.52
CA GLU A 54 -1.18 -16.96 -35.42
C GLU A 54 -1.43 -15.74 -34.54
N TRP A 55 -2.68 -15.56 -34.16
CA TRP A 55 -3.11 -14.51 -33.25
C TRP A 55 -3.05 -15.02 -31.82
N THR A 56 -2.34 -14.29 -30.96
CA THR A 56 -2.36 -14.52 -29.52
C THR A 56 -3.14 -13.40 -28.85
N ASP A 57 -4.20 -13.75 -28.11
CA ASP A 57 -4.99 -12.77 -27.37
C ASP A 57 -4.16 -12.13 -26.24
N GLY A 58 -4.34 -10.83 -26.03
CA GLY A 58 -3.92 -10.14 -24.82
C GLY A 58 -4.96 -10.24 -23.70
N LEU A 59 -4.66 -9.63 -22.56
CA LEU A 59 -5.50 -9.67 -21.37
C LEU A 59 -6.92 -9.12 -21.62
N PHE A 60 -7.04 -7.94 -22.22
CA PHE A 60 -8.34 -7.30 -22.47
C PHE A 60 -9.17 -8.10 -23.47
N THR A 61 -8.55 -8.55 -24.57
CA THR A 61 -9.24 -9.38 -25.58
C THR A 61 -9.65 -10.72 -25.02
N HIS A 62 -8.81 -11.35 -24.20
CA HIS A 62 -9.13 -12.61 -23.53
C HIS A 62 -10.35 -12.46 -22.60
N ILE A 63 -10.38 -11.41 -21.77
CA ILE A 63 -11.50 -11.14 -20.87
C ILE A 63 -12.79 -10.88 -21.68
N LEU A 64 -12.71 -10.04 -22.71
CA LEU A 64 -13.87 -9.71 -23.54
C LEU A 64 -14.41 -10.97 -24.25
N ARG A 65 -13.53 -11.79 -24.83
CA ARG A 65 -13.90 -13.06 -25.47
C ARG A 65 -14.55 -14.01 -24.49
N LYS A 66 -13.99 -14.19 -23.29
CA LYS A 66 -14.57 -15.04 -22.25
C LYS A 66 -15.99 -14.63 -21.86
N ILE A 67 -16.27 -13.33 -21.83
CA ILE A 67 -17.61 -12.81 -21.57
C ILE A 67 -18.56 -13.12 -22.74
N ILE A 68 -18.09 -12.97 -23.99
CA ILE A 68 -18.86 -13.26 -25.20
C ILE A 68 -19.19 -14.76 -25.31
N ASP A 69 -18.20 -15.61 -25.04
CA ASP A 69 -18.34 -17.08 -25.13
C ASP A 69 -19.29 -17.64 -24.06
N ASN A 70 -19.51 -16.90 -22.98
CA ASN A 70 -20.53 -17.17 -21.96
C ASN A 70 -20.44 -18.60 -21.36
N VAL A 71 -19.23 -19.13 -21.20
CA VAL A 71 -18.98 -20.52 -20.77
C VAL A 71 -19.52 -20.79 -19.36
N ARG A 72 -19.51 -19.79 -18.47
CA ARG A 72 -19.98 -19.89 -17.07
C ARG A 72 -21.21 -19.03 -16.79
N GLY A 73 -21.93 -18.61 -17.82
CA GLY A 73 -23.10 -17.73 -17.66
C GLY A 73 -22.72 -16.26 -17.42
N GLU A 74 -21.56 -15.81 -17.91
CA GLU A 74 -21.07 -14.43 -17.81
C GLU A 74 -22.08 -13.40 -18.36
N ILE A 75 -22.88 -13.76 -19.36
CA ILE A 75 -23.88 -12.88 -19.99
C ILE A 75 -25.03 -12.52 -19.03
N ASN A 76 -25.32 -13.39 -18.06
CA ASN A 76 -26.36 -13.19 -17.05
C ASN A 76 -25.84 -12.33 -15.88
N LYS A 77 -24.55 -12.03 -15.84
CA LYS A 77 -23.90 -11.23 -14.81
C LYS A 77 -23.57 -9.84 -15.34
N ARG A 78 -23.45 -8.88 -14.43
CA ARG A 78 -22.96 -7.54 -14.75
C ARG A 78 -21.44 -7.58 -14.81
N GLN A 79 -20.86 -7.23 -15.95
CA GLN A 79 -19.42 -7.31 -16.17
C GLN A 79 -18.82 -5.91 -16.29
N TRP A 80 -17.91 -5.54 -15.40
CA TRP A 80 -17.18 -4.28 -15.46
C TRP A 80 -15.72 -4.55 -15.78
N ILE A 81 -15.18 -3.87 -16.77
CA ILE A 81 -13.75 -3.85 -17.08
C ILE A 81 -13.25 -2.46 -16.71
N ILE A 82 -12.34 -2.39 -15.74
CA ILE A 82 -11.87 -1.15 -15.13
C ILE A 82 -10.39 -1.01 -15.44
N PHE A 83 -10.01 0.03 -16.17
CA PHE A 83 -8.62 0.41 -16.35
C PHE A 83 -8.19 1.32 -15.20
N ASP A 84 -7.43 0.79 -14.25
CA ASP A 84 -6.87 1.50 -13.11
C ASP A 84 -5.38 1.76 -13.37
N GLY A 85 -5.09 2.91 -13.98
CA GLY A 85 -3.75 3.33 -14.39
C GLY A 85 -3.78 4.48 -15.38
N ASP A 86 -2.61 4.95 -15.80
CA ASP A 86 -2.51 6.15 -16.64
C ASP A 86 -3.09 5.96 -18.05
N VAL A 87 -3.66 7.03 -18.57
CA VAL A 87 -4.30 7.08 -19.89
C VAL A 87 -3.40 7.86 -20.85
N ASP A 88 -3.04 7.20 -21.95
CA ASP A 88 -2.28 7.78 -23.03
C ASP A 88 -2.89 7.39 -24.40
N PRO A 89 -2.49 8.05 -25.49
CA PRO A 89 -3.00 7.75 -26.83
C PRO A 89 -2.56 6.37 -27.33
N GLU A 90 -1.41 5.86 -26.89
CA GLU A 90 -0.76 4.68 -27.45
C GLU A 90 -1.60 3.40 -27.24
N TRP A 91 -2.13 3.20 -26.03
CA TRP A 91 -3.00 2.04 -25.76
C TRP A 91 -4.47 2.37 -26.01
N VAL A 92 -4.95 3.57 -25.69
CA VAL A 92 -6.38 3.88 -25.71
C VAL A 92 -6.96 4.04 -27.12
N GLU A 93 -6.14 4.38 -28.12
CA GLU A 93 -6.63 4.50 -29.49
C GLU A 93 -7.31 3.23 -30.01
N ASN A 94 -6.81 2.05 -29.61
CA ASN A 94 -7.41 0.76 -29.95
C ASN A 94 -8.82 0.56 -29.36
N LEU A 95 -9.20 1.34 -28.34
CA LEU A 95 -10.52 1.31 -27.71
C LEU A 95 -11.50 2.32 -28.31
N ASN A 96 -11.06 3.24 -29.16
CA ASN A 96 -11.93 4.30 -29.66
C ASN A 96 -13.17 3.77 -30.41
N SER A 97 -13.02 2.67 -31.17
CA SER A 97 -14.15 1.99 -31.86
C SER A 97 -15.02 1.14 -30.92
N VAL A 98 -14.55 0.86 -29.71
CA VAL A 98 -15.30 0.15 -28.67
C VAL A 98 -16.13 1.13 -27.86
N LEU A 99 -15.59 2.33 -27.64
CA LEU A 99 -16.20 3.39 -26.82
C LEU A 99 -17.22 4.24 -27.61
N ASP A 100 -17.19 4.19 -28.94
CA ASP A 100 -18.19 4.86 -29.79
C ASP A 100 -19.46 4.01 -29.99
N ASP A 101 -20.37 4.50 -30.83
CA ASP A 101 -21.64 3.82 -31.13
C ASP A 101 -21.46 2.46 -31.83
N ASN A 102 -20.28 2.18 -32.43
CA ASN A 102 -20.02 0.92 -33.10
C ASN A 102 -19.90 -0.24 -32.11
N LYS A 103 -19.41 0.03 -30.88
CA LYS A 103 -19.26 -0.97 -29.80
C LYS A 103 -18.51 -2.21 -30.27
N LEU A 104 -17.46 -2.03 -31.06
CA LEU A 104 -16.78 -3.12 -31.76
C LEU A 104 -15.27 -2.95 -31.68
N LEU A 105 -14.60 -3.95 -31.11
CA LEU A 105 -13.15 -4.04 -31.08
C LEU A 105 -12.67 -4.72 -32.37
N THR A 106 -11.89 -4.00 -33.18
CA THR A 106 -11.28 -4.56 -34.38
C THR A 106 -9.82 -4.90 -34.10
N LEU A 107 -9.49 -6.18 -34.21
CA LEU A 107 -8.14 -6.68 -33.98
C LEU A 107 -7.33 -6.71 -35.29
N PRO A 108 -5.99 -6.62 -35.24
CA PRO A 108 -5.13 -6.69 -36.42
C PRO A 108 -5.29 -7.95 -37.28
N ASN A 109 -5.73 -9.07 -36.69
CA ASN A 109 -6.05 -10.31 -37.41
C ASN A 109 -7.36 -10.21 -38.23
N GLY A 110 -8.07 -9.08 -38.18
CA GLY A 110 -9.35 -8.84 -38.85
C GLY A 110 -10.57 -9.32 -38.05
N GLU A 111 -10.36 -9.94 -36.88
CA GLU A 111 -11.42 -10.34 -35.98
C GLU A 111 -12.11 -9.12 -35.37
N ARG A 112 -13.43 -9.25 -35.21
CA ARG A 112 -14.29 -8.18 -34.71
C ARG A 112 -15.07 -8.69 -33.51
N LEU A 113 -14.73 -8.22 -32.32
CA LEU A 113 -15.40 -8.56 -31.08
C LEU A 113 -16.41 -7.47 -30.74
N SER A 114 -17.71 -7.80 -30.73
CA SER A 114 -18.76 -6.88 -30.31
C SER A 114 -18.83 -6.80 -28.79
N LEU A 115 -19.05 -5.60 -28.25
CA LEU A 115 -19.20 -5.38 -26.82
C LEU A 115 -20.63 -5.75 -26.36
N PRO A 116 -20.80 -6.78 -25.52
CA PRO A 116 -22.12 -7.18 -25.03
C PRO A 116 -22.78 -6.08 -24.16
N PRO A 117 -24.12 -6.00 -24.12
CA PRO A 117 -24.83 -4.93 -23.40
C PRO A 117 -24.70 -5.01 -21.88
N ASN A 118 -24.28 -6.16 -21.32
CA ASN A 118 -24.00 -6.34 -19.89
C ASN A 118 -22.57 -5.91 -19.50
N VAL A 119 -21.72 -5.55 -20.47
CA VAL A 119 -20.34 -5.08 -20.22
C VAL A 119 -20.31 -3.55 -20.09
N ARG A 120 -19.55 -3.05 -19.12
CA ARG A 120 -19.19 -1.62 -19.00
C ARG A 120 -17.69 -1.48 -18.89
N ILE A 121 -17.13 -0.52 -19.63
CA ILE A 121 -15.72 -0.16 -19.56
C ILE A 121 -15.61 1.13 -18.76
N MET A 122 -14.75 1.11 -17.74
CA MET A 122 -14.48 2.24 -16.87
C MET A 122 -12.98 2.54 -16.85
N PHE A 123 -12.66 3.78 -16.53
CA PHE A 123 -11.28 4.23 -16.36
C PHE A 123 -11.22 4.91 -15.00
N GLU A 124 -10.29 4.47 -14.16
CA GLU A 124 -9.91 5.09 -12.90
C GLU A 124 -8.53 5.71 -13.09
N VAL A 125 -8.47 7.05 -13.11
CA VAL A 125 -7.26 7.78 -13.50
C VAL A 125 -7.02 8.95 -12.56
N GLN A 126 -5.74 9.30 -12.36
CA GLN A 126 -5.35 10.44 -11.55
C GLN A 126 -5.60 11.76 -12.30
N ASP A 127 -5.08 11.86 -13.51
CA ASP A 127 -5.25 13.01 -14.39
C ASP A 127 -5.38 12.60 -15.86
N LEU A 128 -5.63 13.58 -16.73
CA LEU A 128 -5.80 13.39 -18.18
C LEU A 128 -4.82 14.26 -18.98
N LYS A 129 -3.65 14.60 -18.42
CA LYS A 129 -2.70 15.52 -19.07
C LYS A 129 -2.25 15.04 -20.45
N TYR A 130 -2.12 13.73 -20.62
CA TYR A 130 -1.66 13.10 -21.87
C TYR A 130 -2.79 12.44 -22.67
N ALA A 131 -4.05 12.57 -22.23
CA ALA A 131 -5.19 11.99 -22.94
C ALA A 131 -5.60 12.86 -24.14
N THR A 132 -5.96 12.23 -25.26
CA THR A 132 -6.46 12.96 -26.43
C THR A 132 -7.92 13.36 -26.27
N LEU A 133 -8.33 14.45 -26.95
CA LEU A 133 -9.75 14.84 -27.02
C LEU A 133 -10.63 13.75 -27.64
N ALA A 134 -10.10 12.96 -28.57
CA ALA A 134 -10.82 11.86 -29.21
C ALA A 134 -11.18 10.74 -28.22
N THR A 135 -10.33 10.50 -27.23
CA THR A 135 -10.58 9.56 -26.14
C THR A 135 -11.61 10.12 -25.16
N VAL A 136 -11.42 11.36 -24.72
CA VAL A 136 -12.27 11.98 -23.70
C VAL A 136 -13.70 12.23 -24.20
N SER A 137 -13.87 12.61 -25.46
CA SER A 137 -15.20 12.93 -26.03
C SER A 137 -16.17 11.76 -26.09
N ARG A 138 -15.67 10.51 -26.03
CA ARG A 138 -16.48 9.28 -26.11
C ARG A 138 -16.83 8.69 -24.74
N CYS A 139 -16.39 9.33 -23.67
CA CYS A 139 -16.56 8.82 -22.32
C CYS A 139 -17.43 9.74 -21.46
N GLY A 140 -18.35 9.16 -20.70
CA GLY A 140 -19.00 9.87 -19.59
C GLY A 140 -17.97 10.20 -18.50
N MET A 141 -18.01 11.42 -17.96
CA MET A 141 -17.01 11.92 -17.01
C MET A 141 -17.59 12.06 -15.61
N VAL A 142 -16.87 11.54 -14.62
CA VAL A 142 -17.17 11.72 -13.19
C VAL A 142 -15.92 12.28 -12.52
N TRP A 143 -16.01 13.52 -12.04
CA TRP A 143 -14.92 14.19 -11.34
C TRP A 143 -14.99 13.90 -9.85
N PHE A 144 -13.89 13.36 -9.30
CA PHE A 144 -13.70 13.14 -7.87
C PHE A 144 -12.72 14.17 -7.32
N SER A 145 -13.26 15.26 -6.75
CA SER A 145 -12.43 16.24 -6.03
C SER A 145 -11.75 15.60 -4.81
N GLU A 146 -10.63 16.17 -4.38
CA GLU A 146 -9.96 15.78 -3.14
C GLU A 146 -10.86 15.99 -1.90
N ASP A 147 -11.81 16.93 -1.99
CA ASP A 147 -12.75 17.28 -0.92
C ASP A 147 -13.88 16.26 -0.73
N VAL A 148 -14.09 15.37 -1.71
CA VAL A 148 -15.10 14.30 -1.62
C VAL A 148 -14.80 13.39 -0.43
N LEU A 149 -13.51 13.16 -0.16
CA LEU A 149 -13.06 12.41 1.00
C LEU A 149 -12.48 13.37 2.04
N SER A 150 -13.32 13.78 2.99
CA SER A 150 -12.87 14.60 4.10
C SER A 150 -11.94 13.82 5.02
N THR A 151 -11.04 14.52 5.70
CA THR A 151 -10.12 13.90 6.67
C THR A 151 -10.88 13.21 7.80
N GLU A 152 -12.03 13.75 8.21
CA GLU A 152 -12.92 13.15 9.21
C GLU A 152 -13.44 11.77 8.77
N MET A 153 -13.86 11.62 7.51
CA MET A 153 -14.32 10.33 6.99
C MET A 153 -13.20 9.28 7.03
N ILE A 154 -11.95 9.68 6.79
CA ILE A 154 -10.78 8.79 6.88
C ILE A 154 -10.57 8.36 8.33
N PHE A 155 -10.68 9.29 9.28
CA PHE A 155 -10.54 9.02 10.71
C PHE A 155 -11.63 8.11 11.25
N GLU A 156 -12.89 8.37 10.93
CA GLU A 156 -14.01 7.52 11.33
C GLU A 156 -13.86 6.11 10.77
N ASN A 157 -13.44 5.98 9.51
CA ASN A 157 -13.14 4.69 8.92
C ASN A 157 -12.00 3.97 9.65
N TYR A 158 -10.91 4.66 9.98
CA TYR A 158 -9.81 4.08 10.75
C TYR A 158 -10.28 3.62 12.14
N MET A 159 -11.00 4.47 12.89
CA MET A 159 -11.54 4.14 14.21
C MET A 159 -12.52 2.98 14.15
N SER A 160 -13.36 2.92 13.12
CA SER A 160 -14.28 1.81 12.89
C SER A 160 -13.52 0.52 12.65
N ARG A 161 -12.47 0.54 11.81
CA ARG A 161 -11.62 -0.63 11.57
C ARG A 161 -10.93 -1.09 12.86
N LEU A 162 -10.35 -0.18 13.63
CA LEU A 162 -9.65 -0.50 14.89
C LEU A 162 -10.58 -1.13 15.94
N ARG A 163 -11.88 -0.81 15.94
CA ARG A 163 -12.86 -1.34 16.91
C ARG A 163 -13.49 -2.68 16.53
N HIS A 164 -13.50 -3.01 15.23
CA HIS A 164 -14.29 -4.14 14.69
C HIS A 164 -13.43 -5.20 13.99
N ILE A 165 -12.27 -4.82 13.45
CA ILE A 165 -11.37 -5.74 12.76
C ILE A 165 -10.20 -6.03 13.70
N PRO A 166 -10.10 -7.26 14.26
CA PRO A 166 -8.99 -7.60 15.13
C PRO A 166 -7.67 -7.46 14.37
N LEU A 167 -6.70 -6.78 14.97
CA LEU A 167 -5.30 -6.87 14.56
C LEU A 167 -4.82 -8.30 14.81
N GLU A 168 -4.83 -9.15 13.79
CA GLU A 168 -4.29 -10.51 13.86
C GLU A 168 -2.75 -10.49 13.86
N ASP A 169 -2.15 -11.47 14.55
CA ASP A 169 -0.71 -11.74 14.54
C ASP A 169 -0.33 -12.39 13.21
N GLY A 170 0.19 -11.60 12.26
CA GLY A 170 1.13 -11.96 11.18
C GLY A 170 0.90 -13.16 10.22
N GLU A 171 -0.02 -14.08 10.48
CA GLU A 171 -0.07 -15.39 9.80
C GLU A 171 -1.35 -15.63 8.98
N GLU A 172 -2.47 -14.94 9.25
CA GLU A 172 -3.77 -15.24 8.62
C GLU A 172 -4.41 -14.09 7.80
N GLU A 173 -3.65 -13.06 7.37
CA GLU A 173 -4.19 -12.11 6.36
C GLU A 173 -4.39 -12.74 4.97
N SER A 174 -4.00 -14.00 4.80
CA SER A 174 -4.27 -14.80 3.61
C SER A 174 -5.55 -15.60 3.85
N PHE A 175 -6.62 -15.28 3.10
CA PHE A 175 -7.95 -15.92 3.13
C PHE A 175 -8.99 -15.30 4.07
N SER A 176 -9.43 -14.07 3.77
CA SER A 176 -10.85 -13.81 3.43
C SER A 176 -11.16 -12.32 3.21
N GLY A 177 -11.04 -11.86 1.96
CA GLY A 177 -11.76 -10.67 1.48
C GLY A 177 -13.27 -10.88 1.34
N GLN A 178 -13.79 -12.01 1.83
CA GLN A 178 -15.21 -12.25 2.04
C GLN A 178 -15.47 -12.15 3.54
N SER A 179 -16.35 -11.22 3.90
CA SER A 179 -17.09 -11.25 5.15
C SER A 179 -17.43 -12.69 5.55
N LYS A 180 -16.65 -13.27 6.48
CA LYS A 180 -17.13 -14.43 7.24
C LYS A 180 -18.43 -13.96 7.88
N SER A 181 -19.51 -14.57 7.44
CA SER A 181 -20.87 -14.40 7.90
C SER A 181 -20.94 -14.26 9.42
N THR A 182 -21.38 -13.08 9.83
CA THR A 182 -22.23 -12.71 10.97
C THR A 182 -23.09 -13.84 11.56
N GLU A 183 -22.52 -14.83 12.25
CA GLU A 183 -23.31 -15.75 13.11
C GLU A 183 -22.63 -16.14 14.45
N LYS A 184 -21.59 -15.42 14.90
CA LYS A 184 -21.09 -15.48 16.30
C LYS A 184 -20.63 -14.10 16.77
N GLU A 185 -21.56 -13.15 16.93
CA GLU A 185 -21.25 -11.74 17.21
C GLU A 185 -21.05 -11.38 18.70
N ASP A 186 -21.16 -12.31 19.67
CA ASP A 186 -21.24 -11.91 21.09
C ASP A 186 -20.10 -12.34 22.03
N GLU A 187 -19.03 -13.01 21.56
CA GLU A 187 -17.81 -13.15 22.39
C GLU A 187 -16.73 -12.18 21.93
N VAL A 188 -16.72 -10.99 22.55
CA VAL A 188 -15.64 -10.02 22.39
C VAL A 188 -14.36 -10.64 22.97
N THR A 189 -13.38 -10.91 22.11
CA THR A 189 -12.09 -11.41 22.59
C THR A 189 -11.38 -10.35 23.46
N PRO A 190 -10.59 -10.74 24.47
CA PRO A 190 -9.84 -9.78 25.30
C PRO A 190 -8.95 -8.84 24.46
N ALA A 191 -8.41 -9.34 23.34
CA ALA A 191 -7.64 -8.55 22.39
C ALA A 191 -8.48 -7.46 21.71
N LEU A 192 -9.70 -7.80 21.26
CA LEU A 192 -10.61 -6.82 20.64
C LEU A 192 -11.13 -5.81 21.66
N GLN A 193 -11.34 -6.21 22.92
CA GLN A 193 -11.68 -5.28 23.99
C GLN A 193 -10.56 -4.25 24.22
N THR A 194 -9.30 -4.72 24.32
CA THR A 194 -8.13 -3.83 24.44
C THR A 194 -8.04 -2.86 23.26
N GLN A 195 -8.29 -3.32 22.02
CA GLN A 195 -8.32 -2.44 20.85
C GLN A 195 -9.43 -1.38 20.91
N ARG A 196 -10.61 -1.74 21.41
CA ARG A 196 -11.72 -0.79 21.61
C ARG A 196 -11.38 0.28 22.65
N GLU A 197 -10.69 -0.09 23.72
CA GLU A 197 -10.18 0.84 24.73
C GLU A 197 -9.14 1.80 24.13
N ILE A 198 -8.17 1.29 23.37
CA ILE A 198 -7.20 2.10 22.63
C ILE A 198 -7.91 3.07 21.68
N ALA A 199 -8.90 2.60 20.93
CA ALA A 199 -9.68 3.44 20.02
C ALA A 199 -10.48 4.53 20.76
N ALA A 200 -10.96 4.26 21.97
CA ALA A 200 -11.65 5.24 22.80
C ALA A 200 -10.68 6.34 23.30
N LEU A 201 -9.45 5.97 23.67
CA LEU A 201 -8.41 6.91 24.09
C LEU A 201 -7.91 7.79 22.93
N LEU A 202 -7.87 7.25 21.71
CA LEU A 202 -7.45 8.01 20.52
C LEU A 202 -8.54 8.95 20.00
N GLN A 203 -9.82 8.57 20.09
CA GLN A 203 -10.95 9.29 19.47
C GLN A 203 -10.93 10.82 19.67
N PRO A 204 -10.65 11.39 20.86
CA PRO A 204 -10.68 12.84 21.07
C PRO A 204 -9.68 13.61 20.19
N TYR A 205 -8.53 13.00 19.90
CA TYR A 205 -7.46 13.62 19.13
C TYR A 205 -7.73 13.68 17.62
N PHE A 206 -8.66 12.84 17.13
CA PHE A 206 -9.07 12.73 15.73
C PHE A 206 -10.34 13.54 15.41
N SER A 207 -10.73 14.48 16.27
CA SER A 207 -11.76 15.46 15.95
C SER A 207 -11.31 16.44 14.85
N SER A 208 -12.25 17.16 14.24
CA SER A 208 -12.01 18.13 13.17
C SER A 208 -11.00 19.22 13.56
N ASP A 209 -11.10 19.73 14.78
CA ASP A 209 -10.16 20.68 15.39
C ASP A 209 -9.14 20.00 16.31
N GLY A 210 -9.04 18.68 16.19
CA GLY A 210 -8.20 17.82 17.03
C GLY A 210 -6.72 18.00 16.77
N LEU A 211 -5.93 17.39 17.66
CA LEU A 211 -4.47 17.44 17.61
C LEU A 211 -3.92 16.94 16.25
N VAL A 212 -4.52 15.87 15.71
CA VAL A 212 -4.04 15.21 14.49
C VAL A 212 -4.23 16.11 13.27
N VAL A 213 -5.38 16.79 13.14
CA VAL A 213 -5.66 17.68 11.99
C VAL A 213 -4.73 18.88 12.01
N ARG A 214 -4.60 19.55 13.15
CA ARG A 214 -3.69 20.72 13.28
C ARG A 214 -2.24 20.36 12.97
N CYS A 215 -1.81 19.17 13.41
CA CYS A 215 -0.48 18.66 13.14
C CYS A 215 -0.29 18.33 11.64
N LEU A 216 -1.31 17.73 11.01
CA LEU A 216 -1.31 17.43 9.59
C LEU A 216 -1.25 18.71 8.74
N GLU A 217 -2.04 19.72 9.05
CA GLU A 217 -2.05 21.02 8.35
C GLU A 217 -0.71 21.75 8.48
N TYR A 218 -0.10 21.74 9.68
CA TYR A 218 1.23 22.30 9.88
C TYR A 218 2.28 21.56 9.05
N ALA A 219 2.24 20.22 9.04
CA ALA A 219 3.17 19.39 8.28
C ALA A 219 3.03 19.61 6.78
N MET A 220 1.80 19.74 6.25
CA MET A 220 1.55 20.03 4.83
C MET A 220 2.25 21.32 4.35
N GLY A 221 2.48 22.28 5.24
CA GLY A 221 3.18 23.53 4.93
C GLY A 221 4.71 23.44 4.99
N GLN A 222 5.29 22.30 5.37
CA GLN A 222 6.73 22.13 5.52
C GLN A 222 7.41 21.59 4.25
N GLU A 223 8.73 21.67 4.22
CA GLU A 223 9.54 21.09 3.14
C GLU A 223 9.79 19.59 3.40
N HIS A 224 9.38 18.77 2.43
CA HIS A 224 9.56 17.32 2.40
C HIS A 224 10.46 16.92 1.23
N ILE A 225 11.15 15.77 1.34
CA ILE A 225 11.93 15.24 0.20
C ILE A 225 10.99 14.76 -0.92
N MET A 226 9.89 14.09 -0.55
CA MET A 226 8.86 13.62 -1.47
C MET A 226 7.59 14.45 -1.31
N ASP A 227 6.81 14.62 -2.39
CA ASP A 227 5.55 15.37 -2.34
C ASP A 227 4.64 14.90 -1.21
N PHE A 228 4.21 15.85 -0.38
CA PHE A 228 3.37 15.56 0.77
C PHE A 228 1.94 15.23 0.30
N THR A 229 1.45 14.06 0.69
CA THR A 229 0.06 13.67 0.47
C THR A 229 -0.59 13.23 1.77
N ARG A 230 -1.85 13.63 1.98
CA ARG A 230 -2.61 13.31 3.20
C ARG A 230 -2.65 11.81 3.45
N LEU A 231 -2.89 10.99 2.42
CA LEU A 231 -2.97 9.54 2.56
C LEU A 231 -1.64 8.89 2.94
N ARG A 232 -0.50 9.33 2.40
CA ARG A 232 0.82 8.81 2.80
C ARG A 232 1.05 9.04 4.28
N ALA A 233 0.89 10.29 4.71
CA ALA A 233 1.10 10.71 6.10
C ALA A 233 0.15 9.98 7.07
N LEU A 234 -1.14 9.88 6.73
CA LEU A 234 -2.14 9.20 7.55
C LEU A 234 -1.97 7.68 7.55
N SER A 235 -1.62 7.07 6.40
CA SER A 235 -1.35 5.63 6.34
C SER A 235 -0.13 5.25 7.20
N SER A 236 0.94 6.06 7.19
CA SER A 236 2.08 5.87 8.07
C SER A 236 1.70 6.06 9.55
N LEU A 237 0.86 7.05 9.88
CA LEU A 237 0.34 7.25 11.24
C LEU A 237 -0.46 6.03 11.72
N PHE A 238 -1.43 5.59 10.92
CA PHE A 238 -2.27 4.43 11.25
C PHE A 238 -1.44 3.17 11.42
N SER A 239 -0.40 3.00 10.60
CA SER A 239 0.51 1.87 10.70
C SER A 239 1.27 1.86 12.03
N MET A 240 1.80 3.01 12.45
CA MET A 240 2.49 3.13 13.73
C MET A 240 1.54 2.94 14.93
N LEU A 241 0.31 3.45 14.84
CA LEU A 241 -0.70 3.26 15.88
C LEU A 241 -1.15 1.80 16.01
N ASN A 242 -1.34 1.12 14.89
CA ASN A 242 -1.67 -0.31 14.85
C ASN A 242 -0.52 -1.14 15.44
N GLN A 243 0.74 -0.84 15.11
CA GLN A 243 1.87 -1.51 15.73
C GLN A 243 1.96 -1.24 17.23
N GLY A 244 1.72 0.00 17.66
CA GLY A 244 1.69 0.32 19.09
C GLY A 244 0.55 -0.39 19.83
N ALA A 245 -0.60 -0.62 19.18
CA ALA A 245 -1.66 -1.47 19.70
C ALA A 245 -1.24 -2.94 19.74
N ARG A 246 -0.59 -3.47 18.69
CA ARG A 246 -0.02 -4.83 18.71
C ARG A 246 0.98 -5.02 19.85
N ASN A 247 1.87 -4.06 20.10
CA ASN A 247 2.83 -4.14 21.20
C ASN A 247 2.13 -4.32 22.56
N VAL A 248 0.99 -3.65 22.78
CA VAL A 248 0.17 -3.83 24.00
C VAL A 248 -0.46 -5.23 24.03
N LEU A 249 -1.00 -5.69 22.90
CA LEU A 249 -1.62 -7.02 22.80
C LEU A 249 -0.60 -8.14 23.06
N THR A 250 0.56 -8.07 22.40
CA THR A 250 1.67 -9.01 22.61
C THR A 250 2.17 -8.97 24.05
N PHE A 251 2.26 -7.78 24.66
CA PHE A 251 2.64 -7.68 26.08
C PHE A 251 1.63 -8.38 27.00
N ASN A 252 0.33 -8.18 26.77
CA ASN A 252 -0.74 -8.83 27.53
C ASN A 252 -0.74 -10.36 27.34
N GLN A 253 -0.44 -10.83 26.12
CA GLN A 253 -0.28 -12.27 25.85
C GLN A 253 0.93 -12.86 26.59
N GLN A 254 2.05 -12.13 26.66
CA GLN A 254 3.26 -12.56 27.37
C GLN A 254 3.13 -12.49 28.89
N HIS A 255 2.27 -11.62 29.42
CA HIS A 255 2.05 -11.38 30.85
C HIS A 255 0.57 -11.54 31.22
N PRO A 256 0.00 -12.76 31.14
CA PRO A 256 -1.44 -12.97 31.38
C PRO A 256 -1.87 -12.64 32.81
N ASP A 257 -0.96 -12.81 33.79
CA ASP A 257 -1.23 -12.49 35.21
C ASP A 257 -1.18 -10.98 35.50
N PHE A 258 -0.49 -10.21 34.65
CA PHE A 258 -0.25 -8.77 34.83
C PHE A 258 -0.42 -8.03 33.48
N PRO A 259 -1.64 -7.99 32.93
CA PRO A 259 -1.91 -7.22 31.73
C PRO A 259 -1.69 -5.72 31.98
N VAL A 260 -1.48 -4.95 30.92
CA VAL A 260 -1.35 -3.49 31.01
C VAL A 260 -2.62 -2.92 31.65
N PRO A 261 -2.51 -2.23 32.80
CA PRO A 261 -3.67 -1.64 33.46
C PRO A 261 -4.20 -0.43 32.66
N PRO A 262 -5.50 -0.11 32.77
CA PRO A 262 -6.10 1.02 32.05
C PRO A 262 -5.40 2.36 32.28
N GLU A 263 -4.95 2.62 33.51
CA GLU A 263 -4.22 3.85 33.86
C GLU A 263 -2.90 3.98 33.08
N GLN A 264 -2.23 2.86 32.81
CA GLN A 264 -0.99 2.84 32.03
C GLN A 264 -1.29 3.01 30.53
N LEU A 265 -2.40 2.46 30.04
CA LEU A 265 -2.86 2.72 28.66
C LEU A 265 -3.22 4.18 28.44
N GLU A 266 -3.89 4.83 29.40
CA GLU A 266 -4.21 6.25 29.37
C GLU A 266 -2.97 7.15 29.27
N GLN A 267 -1.84 6.72 29.83
CA GLN A 267 -0.56 7.43 29.72
C GLN A 267 0.19 7.09 28.42
N TYR A 268 0.20 5.82 28.04
CA TYR A 268 0.95 5.30 26.89
C TYR A 268 0.38 5.77 25.55
N ILE A 269 -0.94 5.62 25.33
CA ILE A 269 -1.58 5.83 24.02
C ILE A 269 -1.45 7.27 23.51
N PRO A 270 -1.68 8.33 24.32
CA PRO A 270 -1.49 9.70 23.86
C PRO A 270 -0.02 10.03 23.52
N LYS A 271 0.94 9.46 24.26
CA LYS A 271 2.37 9.66 23.99
C LYS A 271 2.80 8.91 22.72
N LEU A 272 2.32 7.69 22.54
CA LEU A 272 2.48 6.91 21.30
C LEU A 272 1.91 7.67 20.11
N LEU A 273 0.74 8.31 20.23
CA LEU A 273 0.17 9.14 19.17
C LEU A 273 1.10 10.29 18.77
N ILE A 274 1.67 11.01 19.74
CA ILE A 274 2.62 12.11 19.47
C ILE A 274 3.87 11.59 18.77
N TYR A 275 4.45 10.50 19.28
CA TYR A 275 5.59 9.85 18.65
C TYR A 275 5.27 9.45 17.21
N SER A 276 4.09 8.87 16.98
CA SER A 276 3.67 8.39 15.68
C SER A 276 3.44 9.52 14.69
N MET A 277 2.79 10.62 15.10
CA MET A 277 2.60 11.82 14.26
C MET A 277 3.92 12.44 13.83
N LEU A 278 4.89 12.52 14.74
CA LEU A 278 6.20 13.14 14.48
C LEU A 278 6.93 12.40 13.35
N TRP A 279 6.92 11.06 13.40
CA TRP A 279 7.56 10.23 12.38
C TRP A 279 6.73 10.07 11.10
N SER A 280 5.41 9.99 11.21
CA SER A 280 4.54 9.82 10.04
C SER A 280 4.45 11.10 9.22
N PHE A 281 4.50 12.27 9.86
CA PHE A 281 4.30 13.55 9.19
C PHE A 281 5.61 14.23 8.80
N ALA A 282 6.72 14.03 9.52
CA ALA A 282 8.02 14.64 9.21
C ALA A 282 9.15 13.62 8.97
N GLY A 283 8.84 12.32 8.87
CA GLY A 283 9.83 11.27 8.64
C GLY A 283 10.62 11.45 7.34
N ASP A 284 10.03 12.04 6.31
CA ASP A 284 10.67 12.37 5.04
C ASP A 284 11.19 13.83 4.96
N SER A 285 11.14 14.57 6.07
CA SER A 285 11.67 15.94 6.18
C SER A 285 13.07 15.97 6.78
N LYS A 286 13.75 17.10 6.61
CA LYS A 286 15.06 17.40 7.22
C LYS A 286 14.95 17.39 8.76
N LEU A 287 16.06 17.11 9.44
CA LEU A 287 16.12 17.06 10.92
C LEU A 287 15.55 18.32 11.58
N LYS A 288 15.83 19.50 11.03
CA LYS A 288 15.30 20.78 11.53
C LYS A 288 13.77 20.81 11.53
N VAL A 289 13.14 20.39 10.44
CA VAL A 289 11.66 20.35 10.33
C VAL A 289 11.07 19.36 11.33
N ARG A 290 11.74 18.23 11.57
CA ARG A 290 11.33 17.27 12.62
C ARG A 290 11.38 17.89 14.01
N SER A 291 12.42 18.68 14.31
CA SER A 291 12.51 19.44 15.57
C SER A 291 11.43 20.51 15.67
N ASP A 292 11.23 21.30 14.62
CA ASP A 292 10.23 22.37 14.55
C ASP A 292 8.80 21.80 14.73
N LEU A 293 8.50 20.64 14.14
CA LEU A 293 7.24 19.92 14.35
C LEU A 293 7.07 19.46 15.80
N GLY A 294 8.16 19.01 16.44
CA GLY A 294 8.15 18.65 17.86
C GLY A 294 7.85 19.85 18.77
N ASP A 295 8.41 21.01 18.46
CA ASP A 295 8.14 22.27 19.19
C ASP A 295 6.71 22.76 18.95
N PHE A 296 6.20 22.62 17.72
CA PHE A 296 4.80 22.89 17.41
C PHE A 296 3.87 21.98 18.23
N LEU A 297 4.11 20.67 18.25
CA LEU A 297 3.34 19.70 19.05
C LEU A 297 3.35 20.07 20.54
N ARG A 298 4.51 20.49 21.06
CA ARG A 298 4.67 20.94 22.44
C ARG A 298 3.86 22.19 22.77
N SER A 299 3.59 23.05 21.80
CA SER A 299 2.78 24.26 21.98
C SER A 299 1.27 24.01 21.99
N ILE A 300 0.80 22.94 21.31
CA ILE A 300 -0.63 22.67 21.11
C ILE A 300 -1.17 21.53 21.98
N THR A 301 -0.32 20.61 22.42
CA THR A 301 -0.75 19.42 23.15
C THR A 301 -0.80 19.65 24.66
N THR A 302 -1.75 18.99 25.33
CA THR A 302 -1.82 18.91 26.80
C THR A 302 -1.19 17.63 27.35
N VAL A 303 -0.70 16.75 26.48
CA VAL A 303 -0.05 15.50 26.88
C VAL A 303 1.32 15.80 27.50
N THR A 304 1.70 15.02 28.50
CA THR A 304 2.99 15.17 29.17
C THR A 304 4.15 14.81 28.24
N LEU A 305 5.01 15.78 27.98
CA LEU A 305 6.18 15.68 27.10
C LEU A 305 7.49 15.74 27.89
N PRO A 306 8.63 15.28 27.32
CA PRO A 306 9.96 15.46 27.91
C PRO A 306 10.24 16.96 28.18
N ALA A 307 11.02 17.29 29.22
CA ALA A 307 11.24 18.67 29.66
C ALA A 307 11.69 19.63 28.55
N GLN A 308 11.24 20.90 28.59
CA GLN A 308 11.44 21.90 27.52
C GLN A 308 12.91 22.33 27.29
N GLY A 309 13.83 22.03 28.21
CA GLY A 309 15.27 22.27 28.06
C GLY A 309 16.09 21.02 27.70
N GLY A 310 15.42 19.90 27.39
CA GLY A 310 16.03 18.64 27.01
C GLY A 310 16.21 18.47 25.50
N ASN A 311 16.55 17.25 25.07
CA ASN A 311 16.67 16.91 23.66
C ASN A 311 15.31 17.05 22.93
N PRO A 312 15.31 17.19 21.59
CA PRO A 312 14.09 17.13 20.78
C PRO A 312 13.25 15.87 21.05
N ILE A 313 11.93 15.93 20.82
CA ILE A 313 11.02 14.80 21.09
C ILE A 313 11.43 13.54 20.29
N ILE A 314 11.98 13.71 19.08
CA ILE A 314 12.51 12.61 18.25
C ILE A 314 13.62 11.79 18.91
N ASP A 315 14.27 12.31 19.96
CA ASP A 315 15.35 11.62 20.68
C ASP A 315 14.84 10.80 21.87
N TYR A 316 13.51 10.72 22.02
CA TYR A 316 12.85 9.87 22.99
C TYR A 316 11.96 8.83 22.30
N GLU A 317 11.85 7.67 22.93
CA GLU A 317 10.90 6.61 22.63
C GLU A 317 9.87 6.54 23.76
N VAL A 318 8.68 6.02 23.47
CA VAL A 318 7.67 5.74 24.49
C VAL A 318 7.76 4.26 24.83
N ASN A 319 8.08 3.92 26.08
CA ASN A 319 8.06 2.54 26.54
C ASN A 319 6.61 2.09 26.84
N ILE A 320 6.38 0.78 27.00
CA ILE A 320 5.05 0.22 27.31
C ILE A 320 4.54 0.74 28.67
N GLN A 321 5.43 1.13 29.58
CA GLN A 321 5.10 1.77 30.87
C GLN A 321 4.51 3.18 30.71
N GLY A 322 4.57 3.75 29.51
CA GLY A 322 4.05 5.09 29.22
C GLY A 322 5.06 6.20 29.53
N ASP A 323 6.33 5.91 29.72
CA ASP A 323 7.39 6.90 29.96
C ASP A 323 8.19 7.21 28.69
N TRP A 324 8.65 8.46 28.62
CA TRP A 324 9.60 8.89 27.60
C TRP A 324 11.02 8.48 27.99
N VAL A 325 11.61 7.58 27.20
CA VAL A 325 12.97 7.07 27.43
C VAL A 325 13.90 7.58 26.34
N PRO A 326 15.07 8.16 26.68
CA PRO A 326 16.05 8.59 25.68
C PRO A 326 16.56 7.43 24.83
N TRP A 327 16.60 7.61 23.50
CA TRP A 327 17.19 6.64 22.57
C TRP A 327 18.68 6.36 22.87
N SER A 328 19.39 7.32 23.47
CA SER A 328 20.78 7.15 23.92
C SER A 328 20.97 5.98 24.87
N ASN A 329 19.95 5.63 25.65
CA ASN A 329 20.02 4.51 26.60
C ASN A 329 19.99 3.14 25.89
N LYS A 330 19.51 3.09 24.64
CA LYS A 330 19.44 1.88 23.82
C LYS A 330 20.64 1.70 22.89
N VAL A 331 21.59 2.64 22.87
CA VAL A 331 22.81 2.51 22.05
C VAL A 331 23.84 1.68 22.83
N PRO A 332 24.11 0.42 22.43
CA PRO A 332 25.11 -0.39 23.12
C PRO A 332 26.52 0.08 22.80
N VAL A 333 27.42 0.01 23.78
CA VAL A 333 28.85 0.17 23.54
C VAL A 333 29.37 -1.13 22.96
N ILE A 334 29.74 -1.11 21.67
CA ILE A 334 30.31 -2.28 20.99
C ILE A 334 31.84 -2.18 20.96
N GLU A 335 32.52 -3.25 21.32
CA GLU A 335 33.95 -3.41 21.05
C GLU A 335 34.11 -4.12 19.70
N ILE A 336 34.68 -3.40 18.73
CA ILE A 336 34.89 -3.95 17.39
C ILE A 336 36.24 -4.66 17.35
N GLU A 337 36.22 -5.94 17.02
CA GLU A 337 37.44 -6.72 16.81
C GLU A 337 38.25 -6.09 15.66
N THR A 338 39.55 -5.90 15.86
CA THR A 338 40.44 -5.17 14.92
C THR A 338 40.43 -5.73 13.50
N HIS A 339 40.16 -7.02 13.32
CA HIS A 339 40.10 -7.68 12.03
C HIS A 339 38.76 -7.48 11.27
N LYS A 340 37.70 -7.01 11.95
CA LYS A 340 36.36 -6.76 11.35
C LYS A 340 36.06 -5.27 11.12
N VAL A 341 37.00 -4.37 11.43
CA VAL A 341 36.78 -2.91 11.37
C VAL A 341 36.35 -2.41 9.99
N ALA A 342 36.79 -3.06 8.91
CA ALA A 342 36.46 -2.68 7.53
C ALA A 342 35.39 -3.59 6.89
N ALA A 343 34.78 -4.49 7.67
CA ALA A 343 33.84 -5.46 7.12
C ALA A 343 32.47 -4.80 6.89
N PRO A 344 31.83 -4.99 5.72
CA PRO A 344 30.58 -4.31 5.37
C PRO A 344 29.36 -4.76 6.19
N ASP A 345 29.48 -5.86 6.94
CA ASP A 345 28.45 -6.42 7.81
C ASP A 345 28.44 -5.81 9.23
N VAL A 346 29.51 -5.10 9.61
CA VAL A 346 29.65 -4.44 10.90
C VAL A 346 28.98 -3.08 10.87
N VAL A 347 27.79 -3.01 11.46
CA VAL A 347 27.05 -1.76 11.66
C VAL A 347 27.36 -1.22 13.04
N VAL A 348 27.92 -0.01 13.11
CA VAL A 348 28.17 0.66 14.38
C VAL A 348 26.85 1.28 14.87
N PRO A 349 26.31 0.86 16.03
CA PRO A 349 25.09 1.41 16.56
C PRO A 349 25.35 2.85 17.02
N THR A 350 24.57 3.76 16.47
CA THR A 350 24.50 5.18 16.83
C THR A 350 23.06 5.52 17.22
N LEU A 351 22.85 6.74 17.72
CA LEU A 351 21.50 7.25 18.03
C LEU A 351 20.57 7.15 16.80
N ASP A 352 21.08 7.48 15.62
CA ASP A 352 20.29 7.46 14.39
C ASP A 352 19.97 6.05 13.93
N THR A 353 20.91 5.10 14.03
CA THR A 353 20.66 3.73 13.58
C THR A 353 19.59 3.07 14.43
N VAL A 354 19.67 3.14 15.76
CA VAL A 354 18.68 2.48 16.64
C VAL A 354 17.26 3.04 16.44
N ARG A 355 17.18 4.34 16.19
CA ARG A 355 15.93 5.07 15.98
C ARG A 355 15.26 4.71 14.66
N HIS A 356 16.00 4.79 13.56
CA HIS A 356 15.46 4.43 12.25
C HIS A 356 15.25 2.91 12.13
N GLU A 357 16.06 2.08 12.79
CA GLU A 357 15.87 0.63 12.87
C GLU A 357 14.52 0.28 13.53
N SER A 358 14.18 0.91 14.64
CA SER A 358 12.88 0.73 15.31
C SER A 358 11.69 1.17 14.44
N LEU A 359 11.85 2.27 13.70
CA LEU A 359 10.82 2.77 12.78
C LEU A 359 10.62 1.81 11.60
N LEU A 360 11.72 1.31 11.02
CA LEU A 360 11.67 0.33 9.94
C LEU A 360 11.05 -1.00 10.40
N TYR A 361 11.43 -1.47 11.58
CA TYR A 361 10.83 -2.66 12.19
C TYR A 361 9.29 -2.51 12.27
N THR A 362 8.82 -1.34 12.71
CA THR A 362 7.38 -1.05 12.81
C THR A 362 6.65 -1.23 11.48
N TRP A 363 7.16 -0.66 10.39
CA TRP A 363 6.49 -0.76 9.08
C TRP A 363 6.69 -2.12 8.40
N LEU A 364 7.84 -2.76 8.62
CA LEU A 364 8.13 -4.11 8.11
C LEU A 364 7.26 -5.18 8.77
N ALA A 365 6.97 -5.04 10.08
CA ALA A 365 6.07 -5.92 10.82
C ALA A 365 4.62 -5.82 10.33
N GLU A 366 4.22 -4.67 9.81
CA GLU A 366 2.90 -4.46 9.19
C GLU A 366 2.84 -4.88 7.72
N HIS A 367 3.96 -5.33 7.14
CA HIS A 367 4.10 -5.61 5.72
C HIS A 367 3.70 -4.43 4.81
N LYS A 368 3.97 -3.20 5.28
CA LYS A 368 3.70 -1.98 4.52
C LYS A 368 4.87 -1.66 3.61
N PRO A 369 4.62 -1.28 2.34
CA PRO A 369 5.68 -0.80 1.48
C PRO A 369 6.22 0.52 2.02
N LEU A 370 7.55 0.63 2.05
CA LEU A 370 8.26 1.82 2.54
C LEU A 370 9.37 2.19 1.57
N VAL A 371 9.73 3.48 1.54
CA VAL A 371 10.83 3.99 0.73
C VAL A 371 11.82 4.72 1.62
N LEU A 372 13.08 4.31 1.57
CA LEU A 372 14.19 4.98 2.22
C LEU A 372 14.73 6.03 1.27
N CYS A 373 14.47 7.32 1.52
CA CYS A 373 15.01 8.38 0.66
C CYS A 373 16.15 9.12 1.35
N GLY A 374 17.25 9.35 0.63
CA GLY A 374 18.42 10.04 1.13
C GLY A 374 19.59 9.99 0.16
N PRO A 375 20.65 10.79 0.37
CA PRO A 375 21.79 10.82 -0.53
C PRO A 375 22.54 9.47 -0.56
N PRO A 376 23.34 9.20 -1.61
CA PRO A 376 24.20 8.03 -1.65
C PRO A 376 25.13 8.00 -0.43
N GLY A 377 25.27 6.82 0.19
CA GLY A 377 26.10 6.64 1.38
C GLY A 377 25.48 7.09 2.71
N SER A 378 24.21 7.51 2.74
CA SER A 378 23.53 7.93 3.98
C SER A 378 23.11 6.79 4.92
N GLY A 379 23.55 5.54 4.66
CA GLY A 379 23.23 4.38 5.49
C GLY A 379 21.88 3.70 5.21
N LYS A 380 21.14 4.06 4.15
CA LYS A 380 19.81 3.50 3.81
C LYS A 380 19.79 1.96 3.84
N THR A 381 20.60 1.36 2.97
CA THR A 381 20.74 -0.09 2.81
C THR A 381 21.23 -0.75 4.10
N MET A 382 22.17 -0.11 4.79
CA MET A 382 22.75 -0.59 6.05
C MET A 382 21.69 -0.66 7.17
N THR A 383 20.92 0.41 7.37
CA THR A 383 19.87 0.47 8.39
C THR A 383 18.75 -0.53 8.09
N LEU A 384 18.38 -0.69 6.82
CA LEU A 384 17.39 -1.69 6.42
C LEU A 384 17.85 -3.11 6.78
N PHE A 385 19.07 -3.49 6.39
CA PHE A 385 19.60 -4.82 6.73
C PHE A 385 19.76 -5.02 8.24
N SER A 386 20.07 -3.98 9.01
CA SER A 386 20.06 -4.04 10.48
C SER A 386 18.67 -4.38 11.01
N ALA A 387 17.63 -3.66 10.56
CA ALA A 387 16.24 -3.90 10.97
C ALA A 387 15.74 -5.29 10.58
N LEU A 388 16.13 -5.79 9.40
CA LEU A 388 15.75 -7.13 8.93
C LEU A 388 16.40 -8.25 9.73
N ARG A 389 17.58 -8.05 10.33
CA ARG A 389 18.19 -9.04 11.24
C ARG A 389 17.33 -9.30 12.48
N ALA A 390 16.52 -8.33 12.90
CA ALA A 390 15.59 -8.50 14.01
C ALA A 390 14.33 -9.29 13.63
N LEU A 391 14.09 -9.55 12.34
CA LEU A 391 12.94 -10.25 11.80
C LEU A 391 13.40 -11.57 11.14
N PRO A 392 13.48 -12.68 11.91
CA PRO A 392 14.04 -13.93 11.39
C PRO A 392 13.20 -14.51 10.24
N ASP A 393 11.93 -14.13 10.13
CA ASP A 393 11.00 -14.64 9.12
C ASP A 393 11.02 -13.85 7.80
N MET A 394 11.95 -12.90 7.66
CA MET A 394 12.13 -12.10 6.45
C MET A 394 13.34 -12.58 5.66
N GLU A 395 13.13 -12.92 4.39
CA GLU A 395 14.19 -13.16 3.41
C GLU A 395 14.26 -11.98 2.44
N VAL A 396 15.45 -11.44 2.21
CA VAL A 396 15.60 -10.19 1.44
C VAL A 396 16.30 -10.45 0.14
N VAL A 397 15.72 -9.95 -0.94
CA VAL A 397 16.27 -10.00 -2.29
C VAL A 397 16.49 -8.60 -2.79
N GLY A 398 17.75 -8.26 -3.03
CA GLY A 398 18.16 -6.98 -3.59
C GLY A 398 17.98 -6.94 -5.11
N LEU A 399 17.37 -5.87 -5.58
CA LEU A 399 17.17 -5.53 -6.99
C LEU A 399 17.75 -4.14 -7.20
N ASN A 400 18.65 -4.02 -8.17
CA ASN A 400 19.23 -2.73 -8.53
C ASN A 400 18.46 -2.19 -9.74
N PHE A 401 17.72 -1.10 -9.55
CA PHE A 401 17.00 -0.47 -10.64
C PHE A 401 17.96 0.39 -11.46
N SER A 402 17.60 0.53 -12.72
CA SER A 402 18.30 1.32 -13.72
C SER A 402 17.26 2.00 -14.61
N SER A 403 17.70 2.91 -15.47
CA SER A 403 16.84 3.56 -16.47
C SER A 403 16.09 2.54 -17.34
N ALA A 404 16.72 1.41 -17.67
CA ALA A 404 16.15 0.35 -18.49
C ALA A 404 15.34 -0.70 -17.69
N THR A 405 15.11 -0.49 -16.40
CA THR A 405 14.38 -1.47 -15.58
C THR A 405 12.88 -1.47 -15.94
N THR A 406 12.37 -2.65 -16.25
CA THR A 406 10.97 -2.88 -16.62
C THR A 406 10.31 -3.93 -15.72
N PRO A 407 8.96 -4.06 -15.72
CA PRO A 407 8.25 -5.07 -14.92
C PRO A 407 8.77 -6.51 -15.09
N GLU A 408 9.33 -6.84 -16.25
CA GLU A 408 9.88 -8.16 -16.56
C GLU A 408 11.06 -8.54 -15.65
N LEU A 409 11.81 -7.57 -15.09
CA LEU A 409 12.84 -7.85 -14.09
C LEU A 409 12.22 -8.45 -12.82
N LEU A 410 11.15 -7.84 -12.31
CA LEU A 410 10.43 -8.31 -11.11
C LEU A 410 9.83 -9.70 -11.35
N LEU A 411 9.27 -9.94 -12.54
CA LEU A 411 8.74 -11.26 -12.92
C LEU A 411 9.83 -12.34 -12.90
N LYS A 412 11.02 -12.07 -13.44
CA LYS A 412 12.15 -13.01 -13.39
C LYS A 412 12.60 -13.30 -11.95
N THR A 413 12.58 -12.28 -11.09
CA THR A 413 12.88 -12.46 -9.66
C THR A 413 11.84 -13.33 -8.98
N PHE A 414 10.55 -13.12 -9.27
CA PHE A 414 9.49 -13.98 -8.78
C PHE A 414 9.65 -15.43 -9.24
N ASP A 415 9.98 -15.66 -10.51
CA ASP A 415 10.18 -17.02 -11.02
C ASP A 415 11.39 -17.73 -10.38
N HIS A 416 12.36 -16.98 -9.84
CA HIS A 416 13.53 -17.55 -9.15
C HIS A 416 13.28 -17.84 -7.65
N TYR A 417 12.59 -16.94 -6.94
CA TYR A 417 12.42 -17.01 -5.48
C TYR A 417 11.04 -17.49 -5.02
N CYS A 418 10.07 -17.53 -5.92
CA CYS A 418 8.69 -17.89 -5.62
C CYS A 418 8.22 -19.05 -6.50
N GLU A 419 7.11 -19.66 -6.08
CA GLU A 419 6.41 -20.69 -6.84
C GLU A 419 4.93 -20.35 -6.97
N TYR A 420 4.34 -20.80 -8.08
CA TYR A 420 2.93 -20.64 -8.35
C TYR A 420 2.14 -21.83 -7.79
N ARG A 421 1.29 -21.56 -6.79
CA ARG A 421 0.43 -22.55 -6.15
C ARG A 421 -1.01 -22.38 -6.63
N LYS A 422 -1.65 -23.47 -7.03
CA LYS A 422 -3.08 -23.48 -7.37
C LYS A 422 -3.89 -23.72 -6.11
N THR A 423 -4.74 -22.75 -5.75
CA THR A 423 -5.68 -22.84 -4.63
C THR A 423 -7.12 -22.83 -5.17
N PRO A 424 -8.12 -23.20 -4.35
CA PRO A 424 -9.53 -23.09 -4.75
C PRO A 424 -9.94 -21.68 -5.17
N ASN A 425 -9.29 -20.65 -4.63
CA ASN A 425 -9.60 -19.24 -4.88
C ASN A 425 -8.84 -18.64 -6.08
N GLY A 426 -7.94 -19.40 -6.71
CA GLY A 426 -7.14 -18.94 -7.83
C GLY A 426 -5.67 -19.35 -7.72
N VAL A 427 -4.84 -18.70 -8.52
CA VAL A 427 -3.39 -18.95 -8.51
C VAL A 427 -2.72 -17.95 -7.58
N VAL A 428 -1.87 -18.46 -6.70
CA VAL A 428 -1.13 -17.67 -5.71
C VAL A 428 0.36 -17.76 -6.02
N LEU A 429 1.07 -16.65 -5.92
CA LEU A 429 2.53 -16.60 -5.93
C LEU A 429 3.03 -16.48 -4.49
N ALA A 430 3.80 -17.46 -4.04
CA ALA A 430 4.35 -17.50 -2.69
C ALA A 430 5.85 -17.84 -2.72
N PRO A 431 6.65 -17.40 -1.74
CA PRO A 431 8.06 -17.77 -1.63
C PRO A 431 8.24 -19.30 -1.54
N VAL A 432 9.32 -19.80 -2.15
CA VAL A 432 9.68 -21.23 -2.10
C VAL A 432 10.00 -21.65 -0.66
N GLN A 433 10.59 -20.74 0.12
CA GLN A 433 10.86 -20.97 1.54
C GLN A 433 9.56 -20.97 2.36
N LEU A 434 9.31 -22.08 3.07
CA LEU A 434 8.11 -22.23 3.89
C LEU A 434 8.19 -21.35 5.14
N GLY A 435 7.12 -20.60 5.41
CA GLY A 435 7.01 -19.76 6.60
C GLY A 435 7.76 -18.43 6.50
N LYS A 436 8.42 -18.13 5.37
CA LYS A 436 9.17 -16.89 5.18
C LYS A 436 8.40 -15.87 4.35
N TRP A 437 8.60 -14.61 4.69
CA TRP A 437 8.20 -13.44 3.93
C TRP A 437 9.34 -12.99 3.03
N LEU A 438 9.06 -12.85 1.73
CA LEU A 438 10.01 -12.31 0.78
C LEU A 438 9.93 -10.78 0.75
N VAL A 439 11.07 -10.14 1.00
CA VAL A 439 11.24 -8.69 0.94
C VAL A 439 12.02 -8.34 -0.31
N LEU A 440 11.33 -7.78 -1.30
CA LEU A 440 11.97 -7.25 -2.50
C LEU A 440 12.49 -5.85 -2.22
N PHE A 441 13.81 -5.73 -2.07
CA PHE A 441 14.50 -4.47 -1.90
C PHE A 441 14.87 -3.89 -3.26
N CYS A 442 14.23 -2.78 -3.64
CA CYS A 442 14.44 -2.07 -4.89
C CYS A 442 15.33 -0.85 -4.66
N ASP A 443 16.63 -1.00 -4.91
CA ASP A 443 17.60 0.09 -4.83
C ASP A 443 17.49 0.97 -6.08
N GLU A 444 17.60 2.31 -5.92
CA GLU A 444 17.42 3.31 -6.99
C GLU A 444 16.02 3.26 -7.62
N ILE A 445 14.98 3.12 -6.78
CA ILE A 445 13.59 2.91 -7.23
C ILE A 445 13.06 4.05 -8.13
N ASN A 446 13.62 5.25 -8.03
CA ASN A 446 13.24 6.44 -8.78
C ASN A 446 13.95 6.59 -10.15
N LEU A 447 14.93 5.74 -10.45
CA LEU A 447 15.75 5.80 -11.66
C LEU A 447 15.10 5.27 -12.97
N PRO A 448 14.11 4.36 -12.97
CA PRO A 448 13.49 3.88 -14.20
C PRO A 448 12.98 5.00 -15.11
N ASP A 449 13.21 4.84 -16.42
CA ASP A 449 12.81 5.85 -17.40
C ASP A 449 11.28 5.95 -17.47
N MET A 450 10.81 7.19 -17.60
CA MET A 450 9.43 7.46 -17.97
C MET A 450 9.22 7.17 -19.45
N ASP A 451 8.04 6.69 -19.81
CA ASP A 451 7.64 6.69 -21.21
C ASP A 451 7.34 8.11 -21.73
N SER A 452 6.93 8.19 -23.00
CA SER A 452 6.62 9.48 -23.66
C SER A 452 5.47 10.26 -23.00
N TYR A 453 4.75 9.64 -22.07
CA TYR A 453 3.57 10.16 -21.40
C TYR A 453 3.77 10.26 -19.88
N GLY A 454 5.02 10.17 -19.41
CA GLY A 454 5.35 10.41 -18.01
C GLY A 454 5.09 9.24 -17.05
N THR A 455 4.81 8.03 -17.56
CA THR A 455 4.56 6.86 -16.72
C THR A 455 5.81 6.00 -16.60
N GLN A 456 6.20 5.65 -15.37
CA GLN A 456 7.21 4.61 -15.11
C GLN A 456 6.50 3.25 -14.97
N ARG A 457 6.61 2.40 -16.00
CA ARG A 457 5.90 1.11 -16.06
C ARG A 457 6.15 0.21 -14.84
N VAL A 458 7.40 0.16 -14.35
CA VAL A 458 7.76 -0.65 -13.18
C VAL A 458 7.11 -0.14 -11.89
N ILE A 459 6.93 1.18 -11.75
CA ILE A 459 6.23 1.78 -10.60
C ILE A 459 4.73 1.52 -10.69
N SER A 460 4.13 1.61 -11.89
CA SER A 460 2.73 1.21 -12.09
C SER A 460 2.51 -0.25 -11.71
N PHE A 461 3.42 -1.13 -12.11
CA PHE A 461 3.38 -2.54 -11.74
C PHE A 461 3.55 -2.76 -10.23
N LEU A 462 4.51 -2.09 -9.57
CA LEU A 462 4.66 -2.14 -8.12
C LEU A 462 3.41 -1.62 -7.39
N ARG A 463 2.77 -0.55 -7.89
CA ARG A 463 1.49 -0.07 -7.36
C ARG A 463 0.41 -1.14 -7.48
N GLN A 464 0.30 -1.80 -8.63
CA GLN A 464 -0.66 -2.89 -8.83
C GLN A 464 -0.42 -4.03 -7.82
N LEU A 465 0.84 -4.44 -7.63
CA LEU A 465 1.22 -5.48 -6.68
C LEU A 465 0.87 -5.10 -5.23
N VAL A 466 1.03 -3.84 -4.85
CA VAL A 466 0.72 -3.33 -3.50
C VAL A 466 -0.79 -3.16 -3.28
N GLU A 467 -1.48 -2.49 -4.21
CA GLU A 467 -2.88 -2.07 -4.04
C GLU A 467 -3.85 -3.21 -4.30
N HIS A 468 -3.62 -3.98 -5.36
CA HIS A 468 -4.48 -5.10 -5.75
C HIS A 468 -3.99 -6.45 -5.21
N LYS A 469 -2.83 -6.49 -4.52
CA LYS A 469 -2.20 -7.71 -3.98
C LYS A 469 -2.03 -8.80 -5.05
N GLY A 470 -1.69 -8.43 -6.28
CA GLY A 470 -1.59 -9.37 -7.39
C GLY A 470 -1.29 -8.73 -8.74
N PHE A 471 -1.18 -9.57 -9.76
CA PHE A 471 -0.98 -9.17 -11.15
C PHE A 471 -1.52 -10.20 -12.13
N TYR A 472 -1.60 -9.84 -13.42
CA TYR A 472 -1.97 -10.79 -14.47
C TYR A 472 -0.75 -11.43 -15.11
N ARG A 473 -0.76 -12.76 -15.19
CA ARG A 473 0.29 -13.50 -15.91
C ARG A 473 0.00 -13.48 -17.41
N ALA A 474 0.94 -12.95 -18.19
CA ALA A 474 0.76 -12.80 -19.64
C ALA A 474 0.58 -14.13 -20.39
N ALA A 475 1.08 -15.26 -19.86
CA ALA A 475 1.06 -16.55 -20.53
C ALA A 475 -0.35 -17.18 -20.64
N ASP A 476 -1.17 -17.03 -19.60
CA ASP A 476 -2.51 -17.64 -19.51
C ASP A 476 -3.61 -16.62 -19.14
N GLN A 477 -3.25 -15.34 -19.10
CA GLN A 477 -4.13 -14.22 -18.75
C GLN A 477 -4.85 -14.42 -17.40
N SER A 478 -4.26 -15.20 -16.50
CA SER A 478 -4.81 -15.49 -15.18
C SER A 478 -4.37 -14.47 -14.14
N TRP A 479 -5.26 -14.17 -13.20
CA TRP A 479 -4.92 -13.37 -12.03
C TRP A 479 -4.09 -14.21 -11.06
N VAL A 480 -2.96 -13.64 -10.63
CA VAL A 480 -2.05 -14.21 -9.65
C VAL A 480 -2.05 -13.32 -8.42
N SER A 481 -2.52 -13.84 -7.28
CA SER A 481 -2.46 -13.12 -6.01
C SER A 481 -1.10 -13.32 -5.34
N LEU A 482 -0.60 -12.30 -4.65
CA LEU A 482 0.63 -12.39 -3.87
C LEU A 482 0.34 -12.91 -2.47
N GLU A 483 1.22 -13.77 -1.97
CA GLU A 483 1.21 -14.25 -0.60
C GLU A 483 2.61 -14.14 -0.01
N ARG A 484 2.74 -13.49 1.16
CA ARG A 484 4.00 -13.31 1.89
C ARG A 484 5.12 -12.66 1.06
N ILE A 485 4.77 -11.65 0.27
CA ILE A 485 5.70 -10.84 -0.52
C ILE A 485 5.46 -9.36 -0.16
N GLN A 486 6.53 -8.64 0.16
CA GLN A 486 6.49 -7.20 0.42
C GLN A 486 7.63 -6.46 -0.31
N PHE A 487 7.51 -5.14 -0.40
CA PHE A 487 8.40 -4.30 -1.22
C PHE A 487 9.00 -3.18 -0.37
N VAL A 488 10.30 -2.96 -0.51
CA VAL A 488 11.02 -1.85 0.12
C VAL A 488 11.82 -1.12 -0.96
N GLY A 489 11.67 0.19 -1.08
CA GLY A 489 12.45 1.02 -2.01
C GLY A 489 13.59 1.76 -1.30
N ALA A 490 14.65 2.10 -2.03
CA ALA A 490 15.70 3.02 -1.59
C ALA A 490 16.14 3.99 -2.69
#